data_AF-A0A534XY77-F1
#
_entry.id   AF-A0A534XY77-F1
#
_cell.length_a   1.000
_cell.length_b   1.000
_cell.length_c   1.000
_cell.angle_alpha   90.00
_cell.angle_beta   90.00
_cell.angle_gamma   90.00
#
_symmetry.space_group_name_H-M   'P 1'
#
loop_
_entity.id
_entity.type
_entity.pdbx_description
1 polymer ?
#
loop_
_entity_poly.entity_id
_entity_poly.type
_entity_poly.pdbx_seq_one_letter_code
_entity_poly.pdbx_strand_id
1 'polypeptide(L)'
;MLLSSEGVLVDAVDLFACGWTEDLIRKFLGEEDGRAPVDHYANFQGKRLWRMTRVAIAERTEEFQDEFALSVARRSLTPKRVRAFLEARRMARQTMAFLVARGRAVNH
;
A
#
# COMPACT_ATOMS: atom_id res chain seq x y z
N MET A 1 7.27 14.18 20.75
CA MET A 1 6.40 12.98 20.77
C MET A 1 6.21 12.55 19.33
N LEU A 2 6.87 11.46 18.92
CA LEU A 2 6.78 10.91 17.57
C LEU A 2 5.38 10.29 17.39
N LEU A 3 4.55 10.93 16.57
CA LEU A 3 3.19 10.48 16.26
C LEU A 3 3.29 9.15 15.50
N SER A 4 2.97 8.06 16.17
CA SER A 4 3.05 6.71 15.64
C SER A 4 2.08 6.53 14.47
N SER A 5 2.58 6.72 13.26
CA SER A 5 1.95 6.35 11.99
C SER A 5 1.74 4.82 11.83
N GLU A 6 1.96 4.05 12.90
CA GLU A 6 1.98 2.59 12.94
C GLU A 6 0.60 1.91 12.83
N GLY A 7 -0.49 2.65 13.04
CA GLY A 7 -1.85 2.08 13.11
C GLY A 7 -2.64 2.05 11.80
N VAL A 8 -2.17 2.71 10.73
CA VAL A 8 -2.91 2.71 9.46
C VAL A 8 -2.55 1.47 8.65
N LEU A 9 -3.55 0.61 8.43
CA LEU A 9 -3.44 -0.60 7.65
C LEU A 9 -4.05 -0.43 6.25
N VAL A 10 -3.44 -1.06 5.26
CA VAL A 10 -3.90 -1.09 3.87
C VAL A 10 -4.01 -2.53 3.40
N ASP A 11 -5.06 -2.86 2.66
CA ASP A 11 -5.26 -4.21 2.12
C ASP A 11 -4.60 -4.39 0.74
N ALA A 12 -4.53 -5.64 0.28
CA ALA A 12 -3.93 -5.95 -1.02
C ALA A 12 -4.66 -5.28 -2.20
N VAL A 13 -5.97 -5.08 -2.09
CA VAL A 13 -6.79 -4.49 -3.16
C VAL A 13 -6.42 -3.02 -3.35
N ASP A 14 -6.27 -2.29 -2.25
CA ASP A 14 -5.82 -0.90 -2.25
C ASP A 14 -4.39 -0.76 -2.79
N LEU A 15 -3.49 -1.70 -2.43
CA LEU A 15 -2.14 -1.76 -2.98
C LEU A 15 -2.15 -1.98 -4.51
N PHE A 16 -2.98 -2.91 -4.99
CA PHE A 16 -3.15 -3.16 -6.43
C PHE A 16 -3.71 -1.95 -7.16
N ALA A 17 -4.64 -1.21 -6.55
CA ALA A 17 -5.15 0.04 -7.09
C ALA A 17 -4.06 1.12 -7.20
N CYS A 18 -3.05 1.07 -6.33
CA CYS A 18 -1.86 1.92 -6.39
C CYS A 18 -0.78 1.40 -7.37
N GLY A 19 -1.06 0.30 -8.08
CA GLY A 19 -0.20 -0.28 -9.10
C GLY A 19 0.82 -1.29 -8.57
N TRP A 20 0.77 -1.62 -7.28
CA TRP A 20 1.56 -2.73 -6.71
C TRP A 20 1.16 -4.05 -7.37
N THR A 21 2.10 -4.99 -7.39
CA THR A 21 1.86 -6.37 -7.82
C THR A 21 2.17 -7.30 -6.66
N GLU A 22 1.69 -8.54 -6.72
CA GLU A 22 1.99 -9.53 -5.68
C GLU A 22 3.50 -9.73 -5.49
N ASP A 23 4.29 -9.70 -6.58
CA ASP A 23 5.75 -9.80 -6.51
C ASP A 23 6.38 -8.60 -5.79
N LEU A 24 5.88 -7.38 -6.04
CA LEU A 24 6.36 -6.19 -5.33
C LEU A 24 5.97 -6.22 -3.85
N ILE A 25 4.75 -6.67 -3.53
CA ILE A 25 4.29 -6.86 -2.15
C ILE A 25 5.21 -7.86 -1.45
N ARG A 26 5.45 -9.03 -2.04
CA ARG A 26 6.33 -10.05 -1.46
C ARG A 26 7.78 -9.56 -1.32
N LYS A 27 8.31 -8.85 -2.32
CA LYS A 27 9.70 -8.37 -2.33
C LYS A 27 9.95 -7.27 -1.29
N PHE A 28 9.04 -6.30 -1.16
CA PHE A 28 9.27 -5.09 -0.36
C PHE A 28 8.48 -5.04 0.95
N LEU A 29 7.35 -5.72 1.03
CA LEU A 29 6.52 -5.77 2.25
C LEU A 29 6.58 -7.15 2.92
N GLY A 30 6.88 -8.23 2.20
CA GLY A 30 6.97 -9.56 2.78
C GLY A 30 5.69 -9.97 3.51
N GLU A 31 5.84 -10.46 4.74
CA GLU A 31 4.70 -10.88 5.58
C GLU A 31 3.79 -9.69 5.96
N GLU A 32 2.49 -10.00 6.00
CA GLU A 32 1.44 -9.08 6.42
C GLU A 32 1.55 -8.71 7.89
N ASP A 33 1.15 -7.49 8.23
CA ASP A 33 1.14 -6.99 9.60
C ASP A 33 -0.12 -7.40 10.36
N GLY A 34 -1.14 -7.89 9.65
CA GLY A 34 -2.35 -8.41 10.25
C GLY A 34 -3.35 -8.93 9.22
N ARG A 35 -4.48 -9.43 9.72
CA ARG A 35 -5.60 -9.84 8.90
C ARG A 35 -6.90 -9.24 9.41
N ALA A 36 -7.70 -8.64 8.54
CA ALA A 36 -9.07 -8.26 8.88
C ALA A 36 -10.02 -9.45 8.65
N PRO A 37 -10.93 -9.74 9.60
CA PRO A 37 -11.99 -10.71 9.37
C PRO A 37 -12.91 -10.21 8.25
N VAL A 38 -13.36 -11.13 7.38
CA VAL A 38 -14.38 -10.84 6.38
C VAL A 38 -15.62 -11.62 6.80
N ASP A 39 -16.73 -10.92 7.03
CA ASP A 39 -17.90 -11.47 7.75
C ASP A 39 -18.77 -12.42 6.91
N HIS A 40 -18.25 -12.93 5.80
CA HIS A 40 -19.00 -13.81 4.92
C HIS A 40 -18.10 -14.99 4.51
N TYR A 41 -18.49 -16.19 4.97
CA TYR A 41 -17.90 -17.52 4.75
C TYR A 41 -16.82 -17.99 5.75
N ALA A 42 -17.14 -19.10 6.44
CA ALA A 42 -16.31 -19.80 7.43
C ALA A 42 -14.93 -20.28 6.94
N ASN A 43 -14.67 -20.22 5.63
CA ASN A 43 -13.41 -20.67 5.01
C ASN A 43 -12.55 -19.50 4.50
N PHE A 44 -12.96 -18.24 4.67
CA PHE A 44 -12.20 -17.11 4.18
C PHE A 44 -11.15 -16.68 5.21
N GLN A 45 -9.86 -16.82 4.87
CA GLN A 45 -8.75 -16.57 5.79
C GLN A 45 -8.51 -15.09 6.16
N GLY A 46 -9.51 -14.21 5.97
CA GLY A 46 -9.39 -12.77 6.19
C GLY A 46 -8.70 -12.03 5.03
N LYS A 47 -8.72 -10.70 5.08
CA LYS A 47 -7.95 -9.83 4.18
C LYS A 47 -6.57 -9.58 4.76
N ARG A 48 -5.52 -9.77 3.96
CA ARG A 48 -4.14 -9.44 4.32
C ARG A 48 -3.98 -7.92 4.42
N LEU A 49 -3.35 -7.46 5.50
CA LEU A 49 -3.16 -6.05 5.79
C LEU A 49 -1.68 -5.74 6.01
N TRP A 50 -1.23 -4.62 5.46
CA TRP A 50 0.10 -4.09 5.70
C TRP A 50 0.04 -2.70 6.31
N ARG A 51 1.02 -2.37 7.14
CA ARG A 51 1.20 -1.04 7.68
C ARG A 51 1.56 -0.08 6.56
N MET A 52 0.77 0.97 6.42
CA MET A 52 0.97 2.00 5.41
C MET A 52 2.34 2.72 5.58
N THR A 53 2.92 2.72 6.78
CA THR A 53 4.31 3.18 7.00
C THR A 53 5.33 2.33 6.26
N ARG A 54 5.19 0.99 6.28
CA ARG A 54 6.08 0.08 5.56
C ARG A 54 5.97 0.29 4.06
N VAL A 55 4.74 0.46 3.57
CA VAL A 55 4.47 0.83 2.18
C VAL A 55 5.17 2.15 1.82
N ALA A 56 5.00 3.20 2.64
CA ALA A 56 5.63 4.48 2.39
C ALA A 56 7.17 4.45 2.45
N ILE A 57 7.76 3.61 3.31
CA ILE A 57 9.20 3.41 3.40
C ILE A 57 9.70 2.67 2.16
N ALA A 58 9.06 1.56 1.79
CA ALA A 58 9.38 0.80 0.59
C ALA A 58 9.32 1.68 -0.66
N GLU A 59 8.27 2.49 -0.82
CA GLU A 59 8.13 3.37 -1.99
C GLU A 59 9.20 4.45 -2.13
N ARG A 60 9.90 4.79 -1.04
CA ARG A 60 10.98 5.78 -1.03
C ARG A 60 12.33 5.20 -1.43
N THR A 61 12.48 3.88 -1.44
CA THR A 61 13.74 3.26 -1.86
C THR A 61 13.88 3.37 -3.37
N GLU A 62 15.12 3.59 -3.84
CA GLU A 62 15.43 3.62 -5.26
C GLU A 62 15.15 2.26 -5.91
N GLU A 63 15.48 1.17 -5.21
CA GLU A 63 15.19 -0.20 -5.66
C GLU A 63 13.70 -0.42 -5.95
N PHE A 64 12.80 0.13 -5.13
CA PHE A 64 11.37 0.03 -5.40
C PHE A 64 10.98 0.80 -6.66
N GLN A 65 11.55 1.99 -6.86
CA GLN A 65 11.22 2.81 -8.03
C GLN A 65 11.62 2.10 -9.32
N ASP A 66 12.79 1.46 -9.33
CA ASP A 66 13.30 0.69 -10.46
C ASP A 66 12.43 -0.55 -10.74
N GLU A 67 12.17 -1.36 -9.72
CA GLU A 67 11.34 -2.57 -9.85
C GLU A 67 9.89 -2.23 -10.24
N PHE A 68 9.36 -1.12 -9.73
CA PHE A 68 8.07 -0.63 -10.13
C PHE A 68 8.05 -0.18 -11.60
N ALA A 69 9.09 0.54 -12.06
CA ALA A 69 9.22 0.95 -13.46
C ALA A 69 9.33 -0.27 -14.39
N LEU A 70 10.12 -1.28 -14.02
CA LEU A 70 10.22 -2.54 -14.73
C LEU A 70 8.87 -3.28 -14.78
N SER A 71 8.15 -3.35 -13.66
CA SER A 71 6.81 -3.93 -13.58
C SER A 71 5.82 -3.20 -14.49
N VAL A 72 5.87 -1.88 -14.54
CA VAL A 72 5.04 -1.08 -15.46
C VAL A 72 5.39 -1.38 -16.92
N ALA A 73 6.68 -1.43 -17.26
CA ALA A 73 7.16 -1.72 -18.61
C ALA A 73 6.75 -3.12 -19.08
N ARG A 74 6.94 -4.15 -18.25
CA ARG A 74 6.55 -5.55 -18.55
C ARG A 74 5.06 -5.72 -18.79
N ARG A 75 4.23 -4.93 -18.12
CA ARG A 75 2.77 -4.98 -18.24
C ARG A 75 2.23 -4.21 -19.45
N SER A 76 3.09 -3.59 -20.26
CA SER A 76 2.71 -2.76 -21.42
C SER A 76 1.56 -1.81 -21.11
N LEU A 77 1.61 -1.19 -19.92
CA LEU A 77 0.50 -0.38 -19.44
C LEU A 77 0.34 0.87 -20.29
N THR A 78 -0.91 1.21 -20.61
CA THR A 78 -1.19 2.46 -21.30
C THR A 78 -0.76 3.64 -20.43
N PRO A 79 -0.30 4.76 -21.02
CA PRO A 79 0.06 5.97 -20.26
C PRO A 79 -1.07 6.46 -19.34
N LYS A 80 -2.33 6.17 -19.69
CA LYS A 80 -3.51 6.45 -18.86
C LYS A 80 -3.51 5.64 -17.56
N ARG A 81 -3.22 4.33 -17.63
CA ARG A 81 -3.14 3.47 -16.44
C ARG A 81 -1.95 3.83 -15.56
N VAL A 82 -0.81 4.16 -16.16
CA VAL A 82 0.36 4.63 -15.41
C VAL A 82 0.05 5.91 -14.65
N ARG A 83 -0.59 6.89 -15.30
CA ARG A 83 -1.05 8.12 -14.64
C ARG A 83 -2.02 7.85 -13.51
N ALA A 84 -3.00 6.96 -13.70
CA ALA A 84 -3.94 6.58 -12.65
C ALA A 84 -3.23 6.01 -11.41
N PHE A 85 -2.20 5.17 -11.59
CA PHE A 85 -1.40 4.66 -10.46
C PHE A 85 -0.61 5.76 -9.75
N LEU A 86 0.01 6.68 -10.51
CA LEU A 86 0.74 7.81 -9.94
C LEU A 86 -0.19 8.75 -9.17
N GLU A 87 -1.39 9.00 -9.66
CA GLU A 87 -2.41 9.81 -8.99
C GLU A 87 -2.94 9.12 -7.73
N ALA A 88 -3.29 7.84 -7.79
CA ALA A 88 -3.70 7.06 -6.64
C ALA A 88 -2.63 7.08 -5.54
N ARG A 89 -1.35 6.91 -5.91
CA ARG A 89 -0.22 7.02 -4.97
C ARG A 89 -0.04 8.42 -4.40
N ARG A 90 -0.25 9.48 -5.20
CA ARG A 90 -0.19 10.86 -4.72
C ARG A 90 -1.29 11.12 -3.70
N MET A 91 -2.52 10.67 -3.97
CA MET A 91 -3.65 10.80 -3.06
C MET A 91 -3.41 10.01 -1.78
N ALA A 92 -2.97 8.75 -1.87
CA ALA A 92 -2.63 7.94 -0.70
C ALA A 92 -1.57 8.63 0.18
N ARG A 93 -0.53 9.23 -0.42
CA ARG A 93 0.49 10.02 0.28
C ARG A 93 -0.08 11.28 0.91
N GLN A 94 -0.93 12.02 0.21
CA GLN A 94 -1.55 13.25 0.73
C GLN A 94 -2.51 12.95 1.88
N THR A 95 -3.33 11.92 1.76
CA THR A 95 -4.22 11.44 2.83
C THR A 95 -3.41 10.99 4.03
N MET A 96 -2.30 10.27 3.83
CA MET A 96 -1.40 9.89 4.93
C MET A 96 -0.73 11.09 5.58
N ALA A 97 -0.19 12.02 4.79
CA ALA A 97 0.40 13.25 5.31
C ALA A 97 -0.63 14.06 6.11
N PHE A 98 -1.87 14.09 5.65
CA PHE A 98 -2.98 14.76 6.32
C PHE A 98 -3.42 14.06 7.61
N LEU A 99 -3.54 12.73 7.61
CA LEU A 99 -3.90 11.94 8.80
C LEU A 99 -2.81 12.01 9.87
N VAL A 100 -1.54 11.94 9.47
CA VAL A 100 -0.38 12.16 10.34
C VAL A 100 -0.39 13.58 10.91
N ALA A 101 -0.62 14.59 10.07
CA ALA A 101 -0.69 15.99 10.51
C ALA A 101 -1.87 16.28 11.46
N ARG A 102 -2.96 15.51 11.38
CA ARG A 102 -4.18 15.69 12.20
C ARG A 102 -4.23 14.87 13.48
N GLY A 103 -3.26 13.99 13.75
CA GLY A 103 -3.21 13.21 15.00
C GLY A 103 -4.39 12.26 15.25
N ARG A 104 -5.20 11.95 14.22
CA ARG A 104 -6.29 10.96 14.29
C ARG A 104 -5.85 9.65 13.62
N ALA A 105 -5.03 8.87 14.31
CA ALA A 105 -4.97 7.43 14.10
C ALA A 105 -5.89 6.81 15.16
N VAL A 106 -7.02 6.26 14.74
CA VAL A 106 -8.01 5.65 15.63
C VAL A 106 -7.39 4.37 16.19
N ASN A 107 -7.23 4.32 17.52
CA ASN A 107 -6.93 3.09 18.23
C ASN A 107 -8.11 2.13 18.05
N HIS A 108 -7.90 1.00 17.40
CA HIS A 108 -8.75 -0.17 17.53
C HIS A 108 -7.88 -1.41 17.70
#